data_AF-A0A9D5T2S8-F1
#
_entry.id   AF-A0A9D5T2S8-F1
#
_cell.length_a   1.000
_cell.length_b   1.000
_cell.length_c   1.000
_cell.angle_alpha   90.00
_cell.angle_beta   90.00
_cell.angle_gamma   90.00
#
_symmetry.space_group_name_H-M   'P 1'
#
loop_
_entity.id
_entity.type
_entity.pdbx_description
1 polymer ?
#
loop_
_entity_poly.entity_id
_entity_poly.type
_entity_poly.pdbx_seq_one_letter_code
_entity_poly.pdbx_strand_id
1 'polypeptide(L)'
;MNIQEAFRLIDKGLIENLTLKGFTTVYPEGAKKDELPIFEEDKKQYVDYVSEKGNIRILFSDGKFCFQLGEAKNDTIEYKSISASLFDDESDERDIKYIINEFNDCIDSRFKTTGEVAKQSTKGVKLPPPVSKAAAKNGNSFFDPATLANRYTIMYPELRDEYKKNVEKYGEFLADEFFQKFGSYAVNTIRQNDKQQMKKLFNMINEIYLDGTNEVQSIIVVTIFGQLENDDELLANCVDYMDPELAAITINVNRYLASGAGKKAVKLLKNPPSYKPPKEKRPGMMQSMLQQQQQQK
;
A
#
# COMPACT_ATOMS: atom_id res chain seq x y z
N MET A 1 -4.99 26.69 6.30
CA MET A 1 -6.11 26.76 5.30
C MET A 1 -7.47 26.77 6.02
N ASN A 2 -8.55 27.34 5.46
CA ASN A 2 -9.88 27.26 6.12
C ASN A 2 -10.49 25.85 6.02
N ILE A 3 -11.15 25.37 7.07
CA ILE A 3 -11.74 24.02 7.15
C ILE A 3 -12.79 23.75 6.06
N GLN A 4 -13.65 24.72 5.72
CA GLN A 4 -14.65 24.56 4.65
C GLN A 4 -13.99 24.39 3.28
N GLU A 5 -12.89 25.09 3.04
CA GLU A 5 -12.09 24.95 1.82
C GLU A 5 -11.40 23.59 1.78
N ALA A 6 -10.84 23.13 2.92
CA ALA A 6 -10.26 21.81 3.05
C ALA A 6 -11.28 20.70 2.75
N PHE A 7 -12.49 20.75 3.31
CA PHE A 7 -13.57 19.80 2.99
C PHE A 7 -13.88 19.76 1.50
N ARG A 8 -13.95 20.91 0.83
CA ARG A 8 -14.22 20.98 -0.62
C ARG A 8 -13.10 20.37 -1.44
N LEU A 9 -11.84 20.61 -1.07
CA LEU A 9 -10.69 20.05 -1.77
C LEU A 9 -10.59 18.53 -1.56
N ILE A 10 -10.83 18.07 -0.32
CA ILE A 10 -10.89 16.65 0.02
C ILE A 10 -12.03 15.97 -0.75
N ASP A 11 -13.26 16.50 -0.69
CA ASP A 11 -14.39 15.95 -1.44
C ASP A 11 -14.09 15.89 -2.94
N LYS A 12 -13.58 16.97 -3.53
CA LYS A 12 -13.17 17.00 -4.94
C LYS A 12 -12.16 15.90 -5.28
N GLY A 13 -11.26 15.56 -4.37
CA GLY A 13 -10.28 14.49 -4.53
C GLY A 13 -10.81 13.07 -4.31
N LEU A 14 -11.95 12.92 -3.64
CA LEU A 14 -12.55 11.61 -3.30
C LEU A 14 -13.79 11.28 -4.16
N ILE A 15 -14.51 12.29 -4.65
CA ILE A 15 -15.87 12.14 -5.20
C ILE A 15 -15.91 11.21 -6.42
N GLU A 16 -14.89 11.23 -7.27
CA GLU A 16 -14.80 10.32 -8.42
C GLU A 16 -14.71 8.85 -7.94
N ASN A 17 -13.84 8.57 -6.96
CA ASN A 17 -13.65 7.23 -6.42
C ASN A 17 -14.88 6.73 -5.66
N LEU A 18 -15.48 7.59 -4.83
CA LEU A 18 -16.73 7.32 -4.11
C LEU A 18 -17.87 7.02 -5.07
N THR A 19 -18.07 7.87 -6.08
CA THR A 19 -19.11 7.67 -7.11
C THR A 19 -18.90 6.36 -7.87
N LEU A 20 -17.65 6.06 -8.26
CA LEU A 20 -17.31 4.80 -8.92
C LEU A 20 -17.68 3.57 -8.08
N LYS A 21 -17.65 3.70 -6.75
CA LYS A 21 -18.00 2.63 -5.80
C LYS A 21 -19.45 2.62 -5.39
N GLY A 22 -20.28 3.47 -5.98
CA GLY A 22 -21.72 3.56 -5.75
C GLY A 22 -22.10 4.40 -4.54
N PHE A 23 -21.17 5.19 -4.00
CA PHE A 23 -21.47 6.13 -2.94
C PHE A 23 -22.02 7.44 -3.51
N THR A 24 -22.99 8.00 -2.81
CA THR A 24 -23.51 9.34 -3.05
C THR A 24 -23.41 10.17 -1.77
N THR A 25 -23.15 11.46 -1.92
CA THR A 25 -23.14 12.40 -0.80
C THR A 25 -24.54 12.54 -0.21
N VAL A 26 -24.66 12.56 1.11
CA VAL A 26 -25.92 12.75 1.82
C VAL A 26 -26.24 14.25 1.89
N TYR A 27 -27.36 14.65 1.31
CA TYR A 27 -27.85 16.03 1.35
C TYR A 27 -29.04 16.15 2.30
N PRO A 28 -29.09 17.18 3.18
CA PRO A 28 -30.27 17.44 3.99
C PRO A 28 -31.43 17.97 3.14
N GLU A 29 -32.64 17.82 3.66
CA GLU A 29 -33.86 18.26 3.00
C GLU A 29 -33.84 19.79 2.79
N GLY A 30 -33.94 20.24 1.53
CA GLY A 30 -33.86 21.66 1.15
C GLY A 30 -32.46 22.21 0.83
N ALA A 31 -31.41 21.38 0.86
CA ALA A 31 -30.08 21.81 0.45
C ALA A 31 -29.98 22.13 -1.05
N LYS A 32 -29.17 23.14 -1.39
CA LYS A 32 -28.80 23.39 -2.79
C LYS A 32 -27.90 22.25 -3.27
N LYS A 33 -28.26 21.61 -4.39
CA LYS A 33 -27.54 20.47 -4.98
C LYS A 33 -26.08 20.76 -5.35
N ASP A 34 -25.68 22.02 -5.44
CA ASP A 34 -24.37 22.44 -5.95
C ASP A 34 -23.35 22.81 -4.84
N GLU A 35 -23.73 22.70 -3.57
CA GLU A 35 -22.84 22.99 -2.43
C GLU A 35 -22.63 21.73 -1.58
N LEU A 36 -21.38 21.47 -1.18
CA LEU A 36 -21.03 20.32 -0.33
C LEU A 36 -21.75 20.42 1.03
N PRO A 37 -22.57 19.43 1.44
CA PRO A 37 -23.33 19.48 2.69
C PRO A 37 -22.42 19.10 3.87
N ILE A 38 -21.79 20.12 4.46
CA ILE A 38 -21.02 19.97 5.70
C ILE A 38 -21.99 20.08 6.88
N PHE A 39 -22.15 18.99 7.61
CA PHE A 39 -22.92 18.92 8.84
C PHE A 39 -22.07 19.41 10.02
N GLU A 40 -22.70 20.01 11.02
CA GLU A 40 -22.03 20.47 12.23
C GLU A 40 -22.78 19.99 13.49
N GLU A 41 -22.08 19.30 14.38
CA GLU A 41 -22.62 18.76 15.64
C GLU A 41 -21.51 18.76 16.70
N ASP A 42 -21.74 19.36 17.88
CA ASP A 42 -20.79 19.33 19.01
C ASP A 42 -19.33 19.65 18.64
N LYS A 43 -19.11 20.74 17.87
CA LYS A 43 -17.79 21.19 17.35
C LYS A 43 -17.12 20.24 16.36
N LYS A 44 -17.84 19.24 15.88
CA LYS A 44 -17.44 18.37 14.78
C LYS A 44 -18.08 18.87 13.51
N GLN A 45 -17.32 18.82 12.44
CA GLN A 45 -17.85 19.04 11.09
C GLN A 45 -17.67 17.77 10.29
N TYR A 46 -18.65 17.38 9.48
CA TYR A 46 -18.52 16.15 8.71
C TYR A 46 -19.32 16.16 7.41
N VAL A 47 -18.94 15.27 6.51
CA VAL A 47 -19.68 14.96 5.28
C VAL A 47 -19.92 13.45 5.26
N ASP A 48 -21.17 13.06 5.03
CA ASP A 48 -21.59 11.67 4.94
C ASP A 48 -21.80 11.24 3.49
N TYR A 49 -21.42 10.00 3.22
CA TYR A 49 -21.65 9.31 1.96
C TYR A 49 -22.31 7.97 2.21
N VAL A 50 -23.30 7.62 1.40
CA VAL A 50 -24.09 6.41 1.55
C VAL A 50 -24.06 5.58 0.26
N SER A 51 -24.02 4.26 0.41
CA SER A 51 -24.24 3.31 -0.68
C SER A 51 -24.93 2.06 -0.15
N GLU A 52 -25.29 1.14 -1.05
CA GLU A 52 -25.72 -0.22 -0.67
C GLU A 52 -24.64 -0.99 0.12
N LYS A 53 -23.36 -0.59 0.01
CA LYS A 53 -22.23 -1.27 0.69
C LYS A 53 -21.98 -0.77 2.11
N GLY A 54 -22.64 0.31 2.53
CA GLY A 54 -22.48 0.91 3.84
C GLY A 54 -22.36 2.44 3.80
N ASN A 55 -21.90 3.01 4.92
CA ASN A 55 -21.82 4.44 5.14
C ASN A 55 -20.36 4.85 5.37
N ILE A 56 -19.97 5.99 4.81
CA ILE A 56 -18.67 6.63 5.02
C ILE A 56 -18.92 8.00 5.62
N ARG A 57 -18.07 8.40 6.55
CA ARG A 57 -18.03 9.77 7.08
C ARG A 57 -16.63 10.31 7.00
N ILE A 58 -16.50 11.51 6.43
CA ILE A 58 -15.30 12.33 6.55
C ILE A 58 -15.56 13.33 7.67
N LEU A 59 -14.87 13.16 8.79
CA LEU A 59 -15.08 13.91 10.02
C LEU A 59 -13.88 14.82 10.27
N PHE A 60 -14.13 16.10 10.58
CA PHE A 60 -13.17 16.98 11.20
C PHE A 60 -13.49 17.14 12.70
N SER A 61 -12.53 16.80 13.56
CA SER A 61 -12.61 16.95 15.02
C SER A 61 -11.20 17.09 15.59
N ASP A 62 -11.01 18.00 16.54
CA ASP A 62 -9.76 18.13 17.32
C ASP A 62 -8.49 18.25 16.44
N GLY A 63 -8.56 19.06 15.37
CA GLY A 63 -7.42 19.30 14.48
C GLY A 63 -7.06 18.11 13.60
N LYS A 64 -8.04 17.25 13.28
CA LYS A 64 -7.83 16.06 12.44
C LYS A 64 -8.98 15.85 11.47
N PHE A 65 -8.64 15.47 10.25
CA PHE A 65 -9.58 14.80 9.36
C PHE A 65 -9.52 13.29 9.61
N CYS A 66 -10.69 12.67 9.75
CA CYS A 66 -10.85 11.25 10.01
C CYS A 66 -11.70 10.62 8.93
N PHE A 67 -11.23 9.52 8.36
CA PHE A 67 -12.04 8.62 7.53
C PHE A 67 -12.72 7.60 8.43
N GLN A 68 -14.05 7.59 8.45
CA GLN A 68 -14.85 6.68 9.30
C GLN A 68 -15.78 5.80 8.46
N LEU A 69 -15.99 4.57 8.95
CA LEU A 69 -16.96 3.63 8.41
C LEU A 69 -18.14 3.51 9.37
N GLY A 70 -19.35 3.59 8.83
CA GLY A 70 -20.59 3.39 9.58
C GLY A 70 -21.04 1.93 9.57
N GLU A 71 -21.26 1.37 10.76
CA GLU A 71 -21.85 0.05 10.97
C GLU A 71 -23.26 0.21 11.56
N ALA A 72 -24.24 -0.51 11.00
CA ALA A 72 -25.59 -0.51 11.55
C ALA A 72 -25.62 -1.28 12.88
N LYS A 73 -26.05 -0.61 13.96
CA LYS A 73 -26.34 -1.21 15.26
C LYS A 73 -27.64 -0.64 15.82
N ASN A 74 -28.59 -1.51 16.15
CA ASN A 74 -29.83 -1.17 16.85
C ASN A 74 -30.52 0.10 16.27
N ASP A 75 -30.83 0.06 14.97
CA ASP A 75 -31.47 1.15 14.22
C ASP A 75 -30.71 2.49 14.15
N THR A 76 -29.43 2.49 14.53
CA THR A 76 -28.52 3.64 14.41
C THR A 76 -27.25 3.24 13.66
N ILE A 77 -26.56 4.23 13.08
CA ILE A 77 -25.26 4.02 12.43
C ILE A 77 -24.18 4.46 13.42
N GLU A 78 -23.35 3.51 13.86
CA GLU A 78 -22.17 3.81 14.66
C GLU A 78 -20.95 3.97 13.75
N TYR A 79 -20.30 5.13 13.79
CA TYR A 79 -19.12 5.41 12.98
C TYR A 79 -17.82 5.10 13.71
N LYS A 80 -16.93 4.35 13.05
CA LYS A 80 -15.59 4.02 13.56
C LYS A 80 -14.51 4.61 12.67
N SER A 81 -13.57 5.35 13.26
CA SER A 81 -12.40 5.89 12.57
C SER A 81 -11.45 4.76 12.14
N ILE A 82 -11.06 4.79 10.87
CA ILE A 82 -10.10 3.85 10.26
C ILE A 82 -8.77 4.54 9.96
N SER A 83 -8.83 5.81 9.56
CA SER A 83 -7.67 6.66 9.34
C SER A 83 -7.94 8.04 9.95
N ALA A 84 -6.87 8.72 10.36
CA ALA A 84 -6.92 10.07 10.91
C ALA A 84 -5.62 10.81 10.57
N SER A 85 -5.75 11.95 9.92
CA SER A 85 -4.65 12.80 9.48
C SER A 85 -4.74 14.15 10.17
N LEU A 86 -3.60 14.70 10.61
CA LEU A 86 -3.54 16.01 11.26
C LEU A 86 -3.89 17.12 10.27
N PHE A 87 -4.59 18.14 10.77
CA PHE A 87 -4.91 19.34 10.02
C PHE A 87 -5.02 20.53 10.97
N ASP A 88 -4.25 21.58 10.68
CA ASP A 88 -4.14 22.80 11.45
C ASP A 88 -4.09 24.05 10.54
N ASP A 89 -3.91 25.21 11.15
CA ASP A 89 -3.92 26.48 10.42
C ASP A 89 -2.73 26.61 9.44
N GLU A 90 -1.63 25.89 9.69
CA GLU A 90 -0.41 25.87 8.85
C GLU A 90 -0.53 24.91 7.66
N SER A 91 -1.52 24.02 7.67
CA SER A 91 -1.73 23.01 6.63
C SER A 91 -1.99 23.65 5.26
N ASP A 92 -1.32 23.09 4.24
CA ASP A 92 -1.34 23.56 2.85
C ASP A 92 -1.89 22.51 1.87
N GLU A 93 -1.85 22.80 0.57
CA GLU A 93 -2.37 21.91 -0.48
C GLU A 93 -1.69 20.53 -0.51
N ARG A 94 -0.43 20.43 -0.05
CA ARG A 94 0.31 19.16 0.01
C ARG A 94 -0.26 18.27 1.11
N ASP A 95 -0.61 18.85 2.25
CA ASP A 95 -1.26 18.13 3.35
C ASP A 95 -2.63 17.63 2.93
N ILE A 96 -3.42 18.47 2.24
CA ILE A 96 -4.70 18.06 1.65
C ILE A 96 -4.52 16.90 0.66
N LYS A 97 -3.51 16.97 -0.22
CA LYS A 97 -3.22 15.89 -1.17
C LYS A 97 -2.84 14.58 -0.47
N TYR A 98 -2.10 14.67 0.64
CA TYR A 98 -1.77 13.52 1.47
C TYR A 98 -3.05 12.89 2.07
N ILE A 99 -3.95 13.71 2.64
CA ILE A 99 -5.24 13.26 3.18
C ILE A 99 -6.08 12.58 2.11
N ILE A 100 -6.16 13.17 0.91
CA ILE A 100 -6.90 12.61 -0.23
C ILE A 100 -6.35 11.24 -0.63
N ASN A 101 -5.02 11.10 -0.72
CA ASN A 101 -4.41 9.82 -1.08
C ASN A 101 -4.69 8.75 -0.01
N GLU A 102 -4.48 9.09 1.26
CA GLU A 102 -4.73 8.17 2.39
C GLU A 102 -6.19 7.71 2.44
N PHE A 103 -7.14 8.61 2.20
CA PHE A 103 -8.56 8.29 2.22
C PHE A 103 -9.00 7.51 0.97
N ASN A 104 -8.44 7.80 -0.20
CA ASN A 104 -8.65 6.99 -1.39
C ASN A 104 -8.14 5.55 -1.18
N ASP A 105 -6.97 5.38 -0.59
CA ASP A 105 -6.43 4.06 -0.25
C ASP A 105 -7.36 3.31 0.71
N CYS A 106 -7.96 4.00 1.70
CA CYS A 106 -8.98 3.43 2.58
C CYS A 106 -10.25 3.00 1.81
N ILE A 107 -10.73 3.84 0.90
CA ILE A 107 -11.90 3.59 0.06
C ILE A 107 -11.67 2.38 -0.86
N ASP A 108 -10.52 2.33 -1.52
CA ASP A 108 -10.12 1.23 -2.43
C ASP A 108 -9.93 -0.08 -1.69
N SER A 109 -9.24 -0.03 -0.54
CA SER A 109 -9.03 -1.22 0.31
C SER A 109 -10.35 -1.79 0.81
N ARG A 110 -11.31 -0.94 1.17
CA ARG A 110 -12.54 -1.36 1.87
C ARG A 110 -13.71 -1.67 0.94
N PHE A 111 -13.85 -0.92 -0.15
CA PHE A 111 -15.03 -0.92 -1.01
C PHE A 111 -14.65 -1.26 -2.45
N LYS A 112 -14.19 -2.49 -2.66
CA LYS A 112 -14.02 -3.06 -4.00
C LYS A 112 -15.31 -2.86 -4.82
N THR A 113 -15.18 -2.56 -6.11
CA THR A 113 -16.32 -2.16 -6.93
C THR A 113 -17.27 -3.35 -7.12
N THR A 114 -18.55 -3.23 -6.76
CA THR A 114 -19.60 -4.24 -7.01
C THR A 114 -19.91 -4.22 -8.50
N GLY A 115 -19.07 -4.93 -9.26
CA GLY A 115 -19.05 -4.88 -10.72
C GLY A 115 -17.75 -5.46 -11.30
N GLU A 116 -16.68 -5.54 -10.51
CA GLU A 116 -15.41 -6.17 -10.92
C GLU A 116 -15.44 -7.70 -10.93
N VAL A 117 -16.53 -8.32 -10.47
CA VAL A 117 -16.80 -9.75 -10.70
C VAL A 117 -17.66 -10.00 -11.95
N ALA A 118 -18.25 -8.97 -12.58
CA ALA A 118 -19.23 -9.17 -13.66
C ALA A 118 -19.07 -8.28 -14.91
N LYS A 119 -18.04 -7.43 -15.00
CA LYS A 119 -17.64 -6.74 -16.27
C LYS A 119 -16.16 -6.90 -16.62
N GLN A 120 -15.51 -7.95 -16.10
CA GLN A 120 -14.26 -8.49 -16.65
C GLN A 120 -14.50 -9.62 -17.67
N SER A 121 -15.73 -9.80 -18.15
CA SER A 121 -15.94 -10.51 -19.41
C SER A 121 -15.75 -9.52 -20.58
N THR A 122 -14.55 -9.55 -21.18
CA THR A 122 -14.15 -9.04 -22.53
C THR A 122 -13.28 -7.78 -22.68
N LYS A 123 -12.74 -7.17 -21.61
CA LYS A 123 -11.57 -6.25 -21.75
C LYS A 123 -10.51 -6.63 -20.71
N GLY A 124 -9.36 -7.11 -21.20
CA GLY A 124 -8.28 -7.66 -20.38
C GLY A 124 -7.80 -6.73 -19.28
N VAL A 125 -7.32 -7.32 -18.19
CA VAL A 125 -6.77 -6.60 -17.04
C VAL A 125 -5.66 -5.66 -17.49
N LYS A 126 -5.83 -4.37 -17.17
CA LYS A 126 -4.80 -3.36 -17.42
C LYS A 126 -3.72 -3.52 -16.37
N LEU A 127 -2.49 -3.78 -16.82
CA LEU A 127 -1.32 -3.82 -15.94
C LEU A 127 -1.09 -2.42 -15.34
N PRO A 128 -0.68 -2.34 -14.06
CA PRO A 128 -0.25 -1.09 -13.45
C PRO A 128 0.79 -0.37 -14.33
N PRO A 129 0.64 0.94 -14.56
CA PRO A 129 1.57 1.69 -15.41
C PRO A 129 2.93 1.80 -14.72
N PRO A 130 4.05 1.65 -15.46
CA PRO A 130 5.36 1.88 -14.89
C PRO A 130 5.62 3.38 -14.70
N VAL A 131 6.37 3.73 -13.65
CA VAL A 131 6.93 5.06 -13.46
C VAL A 131 7.93 5.34 -14.58
N SER A 132 7.78 6.50 -15.22
CA SER A 132 8.66 6.91 -16.31
C SER A 132 10.05 7.31 -15.80
N LYS A 133 11.07 7.11 -16.62
CA LYS A 133 12.45 7.53 -16.32
C LYS A 133 12.58 9.04 -16.06
N ALA A 134 11.81 9.85 -16.76
CA ALA A 134 11.79 11.31 -16.56
C ALA A 134 11.18 11.69 -15.20
N ALA A 135 10.10 11.02 -14.80
CA ALA A 135 9.48 11.24 -13.49
C ALA A 135 10.43 10.87 -12.34
N ALA A 136 11.15 9.74 -12.48
CA ALA A 136 12.13 9.29 -11.51
C ALA A 136 13.31 10.28 -11.35
N LYS A 137 13.95 10.65 -12.46
CA LYS A 137 15.14 11.52 -12.44
C LYS A 137 14.90 12.92 -11.92
N ASN A 138 13.69 13.44 -12.11
CA ASN A 138 13.34 14.79 -11.66
C ASN A 138 12.85 14.80 -10.20
N GLY A 139 12.86 13.65 -9.51
CA GLY A 139 12.39 13.51 -8.12
C GLY A 139 10.87 13.60 -7.96
N ASN A 140 10.11 13.58 -9.05
CA ASN A 140 8.64 13.66 -9.02
C ASN A 140 8.00 12.34 -8.60
N SER A 141 8.71 11.22 -8.76
CA SER A 141 8.25 9.87 -8.42
C SER A 141 9.46 8.99 -8.18
N PHE A 142 9.26 7.83 -7.54
CA PHE A 142 10.28 6.80 -7.39
C PHE A 142 9.83 5.54 -8.13
N PHE A 143 10.76 4.76 -8.65
CA PHE A 143 10.41 3.47 -9.24
C PHE A 143 9.81 2.54 -8.19
N ASP A 144 8.77 1.81 -8.59
CA ASP A 144 7.97 0.94 -7.74
C ASP A 144 8.02 -0.52 -8.23
N PRO A 145 7.44 -1.48 -7.48
CA PRO A 145 7.43 -2.89 -7.90
C PRO A 145 6.75 -3.12 -9.25
N ALA A 146 5.72 -2.33 -9.58
CA ALA A 146 5.06 -2.39 -10.89
C ALA A 146 5.99 -1.98 -12.03
N THR A 147 6.84 -0.96 -11.81
CA THR A 147 7.86 -0.54 -12.78
C THR A 147 8.90 -1.62 -13.00
N LEU A 148 9.33 -2.27 -11.91
CA LEU A 148 10.22 -3.42 -12.00
C LEU A 148 9.57 -4.54 -12.82
N ALA A 149 8.35 -4.96 -12.50
CA ALA A 149 7.65 -6.02 -13.23
C ALA A 149 7.47 -5.70 -14.72
N ASN A 150 7.06 -4.47 -15.05
CA ASN A 150 6.92 -4.05 -16.44
C ASN A 150 8.25 -4.17 -17.21
N ARG A 151 9.34 -3.63 -16.68
CA ARG A 151 10.67 -3.69 -17.32
C ARG A 151 11.22 -5.12 -17.35
N TYR A 152 10.97 -5.90 -16.31
CA TYR A 152 11.32 -7.31 -16.23
C TYR A 152 10.65 -8.11 -17.34
N THR A 153 9.36 -7.87 -17.60
CA THR A 153 8.63 -8.52 -18.71
C THR A 153 9.02 -8.02 -20.11
N ILE A 154 9.76 -6.93 -20.23
CA ILE A 154 10.39 -6.55 -21.52
C ILE A 154 11.63 -7.41 -21.76
N MET A 155 12.39 -7.70 -20.70
CA MET A 155 13.56 -8.57 -20.78
C MET A 155 13.19 -10.06 -20.90
N TYR A 156 12.10 -10.47 -20.25
CA TYR A 156 11.55 -11.84 -20.28
C TYR A 156 10.07 -11.79 -20.73
N PRO A 157 9.80 -11.64 -22.04
CA PRO A 157 8.46 -11.44 -22.60
C PRO A 157 7.43 -12.51 -22.21
N GLU A 158 7.87 -13.75 -22.01
CA GLU A 158 7.07 -14.88 -21.58
C GLU A 158 6.42 -14.67 -20.20
N LEU A 159 6.99 -13.81 -19.36
CA LEU A 159 6.45 -13.50 -18.03
C LEU A 159 5.31 -12.48 -18.07
N ARG A 160 5.05 -11.85 -19.22
CA ARG A 160 4.01 -10.82 -19.34
C ARG A 160 2.62 -11.36 -18.99
N ASP A 161 2.32 -12.58 -19.39
CA ASP A 161 1.03 -13.20 -19.07
C ASP A 161 0.94 -13.65 -17.62
N GLU A 162 2.05 -14.09 -17.02
CA GLU A 162 2.09 -14.41 -15.58
C GLU A 162 1.93 -13.15 -14.71
N TYR A 163 2.46 -12.01 -15.17
CA TYR A 163 2.25 -10.72 -14.50
C TYR A 163 0.76 -10.34 -14.54
N LYS A 164 0.10 -10.47 -15.69
CA LYS A 164 -1.35 -10.24 -15.80
C LYS A 164 -2.14 -11.18 -14.89
N LYS A 165 -1.82 -12.48 -14.86
CA LYS A 165 -2.48 -13.46 -14.00
C LYS A 165 -2.33 -13.12 -12.51
N ASN A 166 -1.17 -12.59 -12.10
CA ASN A 166 -0.96 -12.17 -10.72
C ASN A 166 -1.90 -11.00 -10.36
N VAL A 167 -1.98 -9.98 -11.23
CA VAL A 167 -2.90 -8.84 -11.05
C VAL A 167 -4.36 -9.29 -11.09
N GLU A 168 -4.72 -10.17 -12.02
CA GLU A 168 -6.06 -10.77 -12.14
C GLU A 168 -6.48 -11.52 -10.88
N LYS A 169 -5.55 -12.29 -10.29
CA LYS A 169 -5.79 -13.11 -9.12
C LYS A 169 -6.04 -12.28 -7.86
N TYR A 170 -5.31 -11.18 -7.69
CA TYR A 170 -5.33 -10.41 -6.45
C TYR A 170 -6.08 -9.08 -6.53
N GLY A 171 -6.39 -8.62 -7.75
CA GLY A 171 -6.96 -7.29 -8.01
C GLY A 171 -5.90 -6.18 -8.02
N GLU A 172 -4.68 -6.48 -7.58
CA GLU A 172 -3.51 -5.60 -7.56
C GLU A 172 -2.24 -6.43 -7.81
N PHE A 173 -1.11 -5.77 -8.07
CA PHE A 173 0.14 -6.49 -8.25
C PHE A 173 0.75 -6.92 -6.92
N LEU A 174 0.76 -8.23 -6.66
CA LEU A 174 1.40 -8.80 -5.48
C LEU A 174 2.83 -9.20 -5.82
N ALA A 175 3.73 -8.22 -5.69
CA ALA A 175 5.08 -8.28 -6.22
C ALA A 175 5.94 -9.38 -5.58
N ASP A 176 5.85 -9.58 -4.26
CA ASP A 176 6.61 -10.63 -3.58
C ASP A 176 6.27 -12.03 -4.09
N GLU A 177 4.99 -12.37 -4.31
CA GLU A 177 4.62 -13.68 -4.88
C GLU A 177 5.12 -13.82 -6.30
N PHE A 178 4.99 -12.76 -7.12
CA PHE A 178 5.47 -12.79 -8.49
C PHE A 178 6.99 -13.03 -8.55
N PHE A 179 7.78 -12.25 -7.81
CA PHE A 179 9.24 -12.36 -7.85
C PHE A 179 9.80 -13.54 -7.05
N GLN A 180 9.11 -14.05 -6.03
CA GLN A 180 9.47 -15.33 -5.41
C GLN A 180 9.39 -16.48 -6.43
N LYS A 181 8.42 -16.44 -7.34
CA LYS A 181 8.25 -17.47 -8.37
C LYS A 181 9.12 -17.24 -9.61
N PHE A 182 9.21 -16.00 -10.07
CA PHE A 182 9.80 -15.66 -11.38
C PHE A 182 11.11 -14.87 -11.31
N GLY A 183 11.55 -14.46 -10.12
CA GLY A 183 12.86 -13.82 -9.92
C GLY A 183 14.04 -14.72 -10.32
N SER A 184 13.82 -16.04 -10.33
CA SER A 184 14.78 -17.04 -10.79
C SER A 184 15.23 -16.84 -12.24
N TYR A 185 14.49 -16.12 -13.08
CA TYR A 185 14.92 -15.76 -14.45
C TYR A 185 16.17 -14.85 -14.45
N ALA A 186 16.25 -13.91 -13.50
CA ALA A 186 17.43 -13.07 -13.30
C ALA A 186 18.60 -13.91 -12.79
N VAL A 187 18.35 -14.80 -11.82
CA VAL A 187 19.38 -15.74 -11.32
C VAL A 187 19.88 -16.66 -12.43
N ASN A 188 19.00 -17.14 -13.31
CA ASN A 188 19.38 -17.96 -14.46
C ASN A 188 20.23 -17.15 -15.46
N THR A 189 19.95 -15.86 -15.65
CA THR A 189 20.78 -14.98 -16.48
C THR A 189 22.18 -14.83 -15.87
N ILE A 190 22.27 -14.66 -14.55
CA ILE A 190 23.55 -14.63 -13.82
C ILE A 190 24.31 -15.95 -13.98
N ARG A 191 23.61 -17.08 -13.86
CA ARG A 191 24.20 -18.42 -14.01
C ARG A 191 24.72 -18.69 -15.42
N GLN A 192 24.04 -18.18 -16.45
CA GLN A 192 24.51 -18.29 -17.84
C GLN A 192 25.77 -17.46 -18.11
N ASN A 193 26.00 -16.41 -17.31
CA ASN A 193 27.16 -15.53 -17.38
C ASN A 193 27.41 -14.93 -18.79
N ASP A 194 26.34 -14.72 -19.56
CA ASP A 194 26.44 -14.03 -20.84
C ASP A 194 26.60 -12.51 -20.60
N LYS A 195 27.75 -11.97 -21.00
CA LYS A 195 28.12 -10.57 -20.70
C LYS A 195 27.10 -9.55 -21.23
N GLN A 196 26.47 -9.82 -22.37
CA GLN A 196 25.52 -8.88 -22.97
C GLN A 196 24.20 -8.89 -22.20
N GLN A 197 23.69 -10.06 -21.85
CA GLN A 197 22.47 -10.23 -21.07
C GLN A 197 22.65 -9.75 -19.63
N MET A 198 23.81 -10.00 -19.03
CA MET A 198 24.19 -9.45 -17.72
C MET A 198 24.19 -7.92 -17.74
N LYS A 199 24.82 -7.30 -18.73
CA LYS A 199 24.82 -5.84 -18.86
C LYS A 199 23.40 -5.28 -18.99
N LYS A 200 22.52 -5.93 -19.77
CA LYS A 200 21.11 -5.50 -19.89
C LYS A 200 20.36 -5.62 -18.56
N LEU A 201 20.49 -6.77 -17.89
CA LEU A 201 19.87 -7.03 -16.59
C LEU A 201 20.27 -5.97 -15.57
N PHE A 202 21.57 -5.78 -15.38
CA PHE A 202 22.07 -4.90 -14.34
C PHE A 202 21.92 -3.42 -14.67
N ASN A 203 21.94 -3.01 -15.94
CA ASN A 203 21.55 -1.64 -16.30
C ASN A 203 20.10 -1.34 -15.86
N MET A 204 19.18 -2.28 -16.06
CA MET A 204 17.79 -2.15 -15.62
C MET A 204 17.68 -2.16 -14.09
N ILE A 205 18.34 -3.11 -13.42
CA ILE A 205 18.27 -3.28 -11.97
C ILE A 205 18.90 -2.09 -11.24
N ASN A 206 20.10 -1.64 -11.64
CA ASN A 206 20.78 -0.50 -11.01
C ASN A 206 19.93 0.78 -11.12
N GLU A 207 19.35 1.04 -12.28
CA GLU A 207 18.48 2.22 -12.48
C GLU A 207 17.25 2.16 -11.57
N ILE A 208 16.59 1.00 -11.48
CA ILE A 208 15.41 0.84 -10.62
C ILE A 208 15.78 0.93 -9.15
N TYR A 209 16.92 0.37 -8.76
CA TYR A 209 17.36 0.34 -7.37
C TYR A 209 17.72 1.74 -6.87
N LEU A 210 18.51 2.51 -7.63
CA LEU A 210 19.00 3.82 -7.23
C LEU A 210 17.87 4.86 -7.10
N ASP A 211 16.92 4.85 -8.03
CA ASP A 211 15.79 5.79 -8.05
C ASP A 211 14.48 5.13 -7.57
N GLY A 212 14.56 4.06 -6.78
CA GLY A 212 13.43 3.23 -6.36
C GLY A 212 12.94 3.48 -4.94
N THR A 213 11.71 3.06 -4.64
CA THR A 213 11.21 2.98 -3.26
C THR A 213 11.94 1.89 -2.45
N ASN A 214 11.92 2.00 -1.13
CA ASN A 214 12.45 0.95 -0.23
C ASN A 214 11.83 -0.44 -0.50
N GLU A 215 10.57 -0.47 -0.94
CA GLU A 215 9.87 -1.70 -1.30
C GLU A 215 10.50 -2.37 -2.52
N VAL A 216 10.70 -1.65 -3.63
CA VAL A 216 11.29 -2.25 -4.83
C VAL A 216 12.77 -2.61 -4.61
N GLN A 217 13.50 -1.82 -3.82
CA GLN A 217 14.86 -2.15 -3.40
C GLN A 217 14.88 -3.46 -2.60
N SER A 218 13.96 -3.61 -1.64
CA SER A 218 13.82 -4.84 -0.83
C SER A 218 13.47 -6.05 -1.69
N ILE A 219 12.56 -5.91 -2.67
CA ILE A 219 12.23 -6.98 -3.61
C ILE A 219 13.45 -7.42 -4.42
N ILE A 220 14.25 -6.46 -4.91
CA ILE A 220 15.47 -6.76 -5.67
C ILE A 220 16.46 -7.56 -4.79
N VAL A 221 16.80 -7.05 -3.60
CA VAL A 221 17.89 -7.62 -2.81
C VAL A 221 17.48 -8.86 -2.00
N VAL A 222 16.27 -8.88 -1.45
CA VAL A 222 15.78 -9.97 -0.58
C VAL A 222 15.07 -11.04 -1.39
N THR A 223 14.19 -10.65 -2.32
CA THR A 223 13.31 -11.61 -3.00
C THR A 223 13.95 -12.16 -4.27
N ILE A 224 14.53 -11.32 -5.13
CA ILE A 224 15.17 -11.77 -6.39
C ILE A 224 16.59 -12.27 -6.10
N PHE A 225 17.48 -11.42 -5.60
CA PHE A 225 18.87 -11.80 -5.37
C PHE A 225 19.10 -12.60 -4.08
N GLY A 226 18.11 -12.71 -3.20
CA GLY A 226 18.14 -13.72 -2.13
C GLY A 226 18.11 -15.17 -2.66
N GLN A 227 17.65 -15.37 -3.91
CA GLN A 227 17.69 -16.67 -4.60
C GLN A 227 19.08 -17.01 -5.16
N LEU A 228 20.10 -16.16 -4.94
CA LEU A 228 21.50 -16.53 -5.16
C LEU A 228 22.00 -17.50 -4.08
N GLU A 229 21.27 -17.65 -2.96
CA GLU A 229 21.52 -18.63 -1.90
C GLU A 229 22.93 -18.56 -1.29
N ASN A 230 23.56 -17.38 -1.31
CA ASN A 230 24.96 -17.20 -0.90
C ASN A 230 25.94 -18.11 -1.67
N ASP A 231 25.68 -18.35 -2.95
CA ASP A 231 26.59 -19.01 -3.88
C ASP A 231 27.71 -18.03 -4.32
N ASP A 232 28.95 -18.36 -3.95
CA ASP A 232 30.11 -17.49 -4.20
C ASP A 232 30.39 -17.28 -5.69
N GLU A 233 30.13 -18.28 -6.55
CA GLU A 233 30.36 -18.17 -7.99
C GLU A 233 29.32 -17.25 -8.64
N LEU A 234 28.04 -17.43 -8.29
CA LEU A 234 26.97 -16.56 -8.80
C LEU A 234 27.12 -15.13 -8.31
N LEU A 235 27.53 -14.92 -7.06
CA LEU A 235 27.84 -13.60 -6.54
C LEU A 235 29.01 -12.98 -7.32
N ALA A 236 30.12 -13.70 -7.50
CA ALA A 236 31.26 -13.22 -8.28
C ALA A 236 30.89 -12.83 -9.72
N ASN A 237 30.00 -13.58 -10.36
CA ASN A 237 29.55 -13.29 -11.72
C ASN A 237 28.79 -11.97 -11.86
N CYS A 238 28.13 -11.49 -10.81
CA CYS A 238 27.21 -10.36 -10.89
C CYS A 238 27.67 -9.08 -10.21
N VAL A 239 28.51 -9.14 -9.18
CA VAL A 239 28.91 -7.97 -8.39
C VAL A 239 29.56 -6.86 -9.22
N ASP A 240 30.33 -7.21 -10.26
CA ASP A 240 30.99 -6.25 -11.15
C ASP A 240 30.01 -5.46 -12.04
N TYR A 241 28.77 -5.93 -12.15
CA TYR A 241 27.72 -5.27 -12.92
C TYR A 241 26.80 -4.41 -12.04
N MET A 242 26.84 -4.60 -10.72
CA MET A 242 25.99 -3.87 -9.78
C MET A 242 26.55 -2.49 -9.46
N ASP A 243 25.66 -1.57 -9.11
CA ASP A 243 26.06 -0.37 -8.38
C ASP A 243 26.75 -0.76 -7.03
N PRO A 244 27.76 0.00 -6.54
CA PRO A 244 28.48 -0.36 -5.32
C PRO A 244 27.59 -0.57 -4.10
N GLU A 245 26.54 0.23 -3.94
CA GLU A 245 25.60 0.08 -2.81
C GLU A 245 24.77 -1.20 -2.96
N LEU A 246 24.24 -1.45 -4.16
CA LEU A 246 23.51 -2.68 -4.47
C LEU A 246 24.38 -3.93 -4.25
N ALA A 247 25.64 -3.90 -4.68
CA ALA A 247 26.57 -5.01 -4.51
C ALA A 247 26.78 -5.32 -3.01
N ALA A 248 27.10 -4.29 -2.22
CA ALA A 248 27.34 -4.45 -0.79
C ALA A 248 26.11 -5.00 -0.06
N ILE A 249 24.92 -4.47 -0.36
CA ILE A 249 23.67 -4.91 0.27
C ILE A 249 23.32 -6.34 -0.17
N THR A 250 23.47 -6.67 -1.45
CA THR A 250 23.21 -8.03 -1.97
C THR A 250 24.07 -9.09 -1.26
N ILE A 251 25.36 -8.81 -1.07
CA ILE A 251 26.29 -9.70 -0.35
C ILE A 251 25.86 -9.86 1.11
N ASN A 252 25.54 -8.75 1.79
CA ASN A 252 25.14 -8.78 3.20
C ASN A 252 23.81 -9.51 3.43
N VAL A 253 22.83 -9.29 2.55
CA VAL A 253 21.54 -9.98 2.59
C VAL A 253 21.72 -11.48 2.36
N ASN A 254 22.48 -11.90 1.35
CA ASN A 254 22.74 -13.31 1.09
C ASN A 254 23.43 -13.99 2.28
N ARG A 255 24.45 -13.34 2.86
CA ARG A 255 25.12 -13.83 4.08
C ARG A 255 24.14 -13.98 5.24
N TYR A 256 23.27 -13.00 5.45
CA TYR A 256 22.25 -13.07 6.49
C TYR A 256 21.24 -14.20 6.25
N LEU A 257 20.71 -14.32 5.03
CA LEU A 257 19.75 -15.36 4.67
C LEU A 257 20.34 -16.77 4.82
N ALA A 258 21.64 -16.94 4.55
CA ALA A 258 22.36 -18.20 4.78
C ALA A 258 22.62 -18.52 6.26
N SER A 259 22.59 -17.52 7.14
CA SER A 259 22.80 -17.68 8.58
C SER A 259 21.65 -18.46 9.25
N GLY A 260 21.89 -18.98 10.46
CA GLY A 260 20.85 -19.65 11.24
C GLY A 260 19.64 -18.75 11.57
N ALA A 261 19.89 -17.45 11.83
CA ALA A 261 18.83 -16.48 12.10
C ALA A 261 17.99 -16.19 10.85
N GLY A 262 18.65 -15.98 9.70
CA GLY A 262 17.98 -15.77 8.41
C GLY A 262 17.13 -16.97 8.00
N LYS A 263 17.69 -18.20 8.04
CA LYS A 263 16.95 -19.44 7.77
C LYS A 263 15.71 -19.59 8.67
N LYS A 264 15.84 -19.24 9.96
CA LYS A 264 14.70 -19.24 10.90
C LYS A 264 13.66 -18.19 10.51
N ALA A 265 14.07 -16.97 10.16
CA ALA A 265 13.16 -15.91 9.73
C ALA A 265 12.38 -16.30 8.47
N VAL A 266 13.06 -16.86 7.45
CA VAL A 266 12.41 -17.36 6.23
C VAL A 266 11.40 -18.47 6.55
N LYS A 267 11.74 -19.40 7.47
CA LYS A 267 10.82 -20.45 7.90
C LYS A 267 9.57 -19.89 8.59
N LEU A 268 9.72 -18.85 9.41
CA LEU A 268 8.62 -18.14 10.07
C LEU A 268 7.76 -17.37 9.07
N LEU A 269 8.35 -16.75 8.04
CA LEU A 269 7.59 -16.09 6.98
C LEU A 269 6.71 -17.07 6.20
N LYS A 270 7.25 -18.26 5.87
CA LYS A 270 6.48 -19.32 5.18
C LYS A 270 5.42 -19.96 6.06
N ASN A 271 5.60 -19.93 7.38
CA ASN A 271 4.71 -20.55 8.36
C ASN A 271 4.51 -19.59 9.55
N PRO A 272 3.74 -18.50 9.37
CA PRO A 272 3.57 -17.51 10.42
C PRO A 272 2.86 -18.15 11.61
N PRO A 273 3.26 -17.84 12.85
CA PRO A 273 2.55 -18.32 14.02
C PRO A 273 1.13 -17.76 14.01
N SER A 274 0.17 -18.56 14.49
CA SER A 274 -1.21 -18.09 14.64
C SER A 274 -1.25 -16.79 15.44
N TYR A 275 -2.05 -15.83 14.95
CA TYR A 275 -2.27 -14.58 15.64
C TYR A 275 -2.73 -14.85 17.07
N LYS A 276 -2.02 -14.25 18.04
CA LYS A 276 -2.42 -14.26 19.44
C LYS A 276 -2.94 -12.86 19.78
N PRO A 277 -4.24 -12.70 20.07
CA PRO A 277 -4.76 -11.40 20.47
C PRO A 277 -4.03 -10.89 21.72
N PRO A 278 -3.86 -9.56 21.86
CA PRO A 278 -3.26 -8.97 23.04
C PRO A 278 -3.99 -9.50 24.27
N LYS A 279 -3.25 -9.99 25.27
CA LYS A 279 -3.86 -10.37 26.55
C LYS A 279 -4.52 -9.13 27.14
N GLU A 280 -5.80 -9.24 27.52
CA GLU A 280 -6.47 -8.20 28.30
C GLU A 280 -5.59 -7.85 29.51
N LYS A 281 -5.25 -6.57 29.64
CA LYS A 281 -4.53 -6.08 30.82
C LYS A 281 -5.46 -6.27 32.01
N ARG A 282 -5.14 -7.25 32.88
CA ARG A 282 -5.80 -7.35 34.18
C ARG A 282 -5.61 -6.02 34.91
N PRO A 283 -6.65 -5.41 35.49
CA PRO A 283 -6.48 -4.20 36.28
C PRO A 283 -5.46 -4.48 37.38
N GLY A 284 -4.46 -3.61 37.50
CA GLY A 284 -3.43 -3.76 38.54
C GLY A 284 -4.07 -3.75 39.92
N MET A 285 -3.43 -4.37 40.92
CA MET A 285 -3.95 -4.47 42.31
C MET A 285 -4.48 -3.14 42.86
N MET A 286 -3.86 -2.02 42.47
CA MET A 286 -4.31 -0.69 42.89
C MET A 286 -5.65 -0.28 42.28
N GLN A 287 -5.91 -0.63 41.03
CA GLN A 287 -7.18 -0.38 40.35
C GLN A 287 -8.28 -1.30 40.90
N SER A 288 -7.95 -2.53 41.27
CA SER A 288 -8.87 -3.43 41.99
C SER A 288 -9.20 -2.94 43.40
N MET A 289 -8.23 -2.37 44.13
CA MET A 289 -8.47 -1.77 45.45
C MET A 289 -9.31 -0.49 45.38
N LEU A 290 -9.08 0.37 44.37
CA LEU A 290 -9.89 1.56 44.16
C LEU A 290 -11.35 1.21 43.78
N GLN A 291 -11.56 0.16 42.99
CA GLN A 291 -12.91 -0.34 42.69
C GLN A 291 -13.60 -0.95 43.91
N GLN A 292 -12.87 -1.64 44.80
CA GLN A 292 -13.44 -2.14 46.06
C GLN A 292 -13.80 -1.03 47.05
N GLN A 293 -13.03 0.07 47.11
CA GLN A 293 -13.37 1.21 47.96
C GLN A 293 -14.56 2.02 47.44
N GLN A 294 -14.79 2.04 46.12
CA GLN A 294 -15.95 2.72 45.52
C GLN A 294 -17.27 1.94 45.69
N GLN A 295 -17.23 0.63 45.93
CA GLN A 295 -18.42 -0.20 46.19
C GLN A 295 -18.83 -0.25 47.67
N GLN A 296 -18.06 0.35 48.57
CA GLN A 296 -18.33 0.39 50.02
C GLN A 296 -18.85 1.75 50.51
N LYS A 297 -19.30 2.62 49.60
CA LYS A 297 -20.06 3.85 49.89
C LYS A 297 -21.44 3.73 49.29
#